data_AF-A0A955EN36-F1
#
_entry.id   AF-A0A955EN36-F1
#
_cell.length_a   1.000
_cell.length_b   1.000
_cell.length_c   1.000
_cell.angle_alpha   90.00
_cell.angle_beta   90.00
_cell.angle_gamma   90.00
#
_symmetry.space_group_name_H-M   'P 1'
#
loop_
_entity.id
_entity.type
_entity.pdbx_description
1 polymer ?
#
loop_
_entity_poly.entity_id
_entity_poly.type
_entity_poly.pdbx_seq_one_letter_code
_entity_poly.pdbx_strand_id
1 'polypeptide(L)'
;MDVQVEELPQEQKTQSPQATARTDNVAHYALADRFGIVNANKEEDGKLAEIWAFAQGQAKSENIPDIVWEVVHLEGVLGSPRLGESRLDRLYRYCKLKRQESAIQNELKGVAGVQINGRVRL
;
A
#
# COMPACT_ATOMS: atom_id res chain seq x y z
N MET A 1 32.70 -54.21 34.25
CA MET A 1 31.87 -53.36 35.12
C MET A 1 31.37 -52.24 34.25
N ASP A 2 30.31 -52.58 33.55
CA ASP A 2 29.67 -51.84 32.49
C ASP A 2 28.74 -50.82 33.13
N VAL A 3 29.10 -49.54 33.02
CA VAL A 3 28.26 -48.44 33.47
C VAL A 3 27.31 -48.12 32.32
N GLN A 4 26.10 -48.67 32.38
CA GLN A 4 24.98 -48.19 31.60
C GLN A 4 24.61 -46.80 32.13
N VAL A 5 24.83 -45.77 31.31
CA VAL A 5 24.33 -44.42 31.60
C VAL A 5 22.90 -44.38 31.10
N GLU A 6 21.96 -44.40 32.05
CA GLU A 6 20.54 -44.20 31.83
C GLU A 6 20.30 -42.86 31.11
N GLU A 7 19.86 -42.91 29.86
CA GLU A 7 19.36 -41.73 29.15
C GLU A 7 18.01 -41.32 29.74
N LEU A 8 17.98 -40.17 30.40
CA LEU A 8 16.75 -39.50 30.82
C LEU A 8 15.85 -39.22 29.60
N PRO A 9 14.52 -39.42 29.69
CA PRO A 9 13.62 -39.12 28.59
C PRO A 9 13.63 -37.61 28.35
N GLN A 10 14.14 -37.19 27.18
CA GLN A 10 14.00 -35.81 26.73
C GLN A 10 12.51 -35.49 26.64
N GLU A 11 12.06 -34.56 27.49
CA GLU A 11 10.75 -33.92 27.34
C GLU A 11 10.65 -33.44 25.90
N GLN A 12 9.74 -34.04 25.14
CA GLN A 12 9.35 -33.53 23.84
C GLN A 12 8.86 -32.11 24.08
N LYS A 13 9.72 -31.13 23.78
CA LYS A 13 9.29 -29.77 23.53
C LYS A 13 8.27 -29.89 22.42
N THR A 14 7.00 -29.84 22.80
CA THR A 14 5.90 -29.55 21.90
C THR A 14 6.35 -28.31 21.15
N GLN A 15 6.82 -28.50 19.92
CA GLN A 15 7.02 -27.39 19.01
C GLN A 15 5.64 -26.80 18.89
N SER A 16 5.43 -25.66 19.57
CA SER A 16 4.29 -24.80 19.31
C SER A 16 4.15 -24.75 17.81
N PRO A 17 2.97 -25.06 17.23
CA PRO A 17 2.80 -25.00 15.79
C PRO A 17 3.28 -23.63 15.38
N GLN A 18 4.42 -23.60 14.69
CA GLN A 18 4.97 -22.39 14.14
C GLN A 18 3.86 -21.95 13.21
N ALA A 19 3.12 -20.93 13.65
CA ALA A 19 2.11 -20.32 12.83
C ALA A 19 2.86 -20.01 11.54
N THR A 20 2.49 -20.70 10.48
CA THR A 20 2.75 -20.27 9.12
C THR A 20 1.92 -19.01 8.96
N ALA A 21 2.35 -17.96 9.67
CA ALA A 21 1.98 -16.60 9.37
C ALA A 21 2.42 -16.46 7.93
N ARG A 22 1.44 -16.43 7.03
CA ARG A 22 1.61 -15.83 5.73
C ARG A 22 2.17 -14.43 6.02
N THR A 23 3.48 -14.30 5.98
CA THR A 23 4.22 -13.05 6.04
C THR A 23 4.03 -12.34 4.71
N ASP A 24 2.78 -12.11 4.32
CA ASP A 24 2.44 -11.03 3.43
C ASP A 24 2.56 -9.78 4.29
N ASN A 25 3.80 -9.33 4.51
CA ASN A 25 4.09 -8.04 5.10
C ASN A 25 3.48 -7.00 4.15
N VAL A 26 2.23 -6.62 4.41
CA VAL A 26 1.52 -5.75 3.47
C VAL A 26 2.18 -4.38 3.57
N ALA A 27 2.96 -4.03 2.54
CA ALA A 27 3.92 -2.93 2.60
C ALA A 27 3.27 -1.58 2.96
N HIS A 28 1.97 -1.42 2.67
CA HIS A 28 1.21 -0.24 3.04
C HIS A 28 1.07 0.01 4.55
N TYR A 29 1.27 -1.01 5.40
CA TYR A 29 1.31 -0.82 6.86
C TYR A 29 2.52 0.00 7.33
N ALA A 30 3.56 0.17 6.49
CA ALA A 30 4.65 1.09 6.77
C ALA A 30 4.16 2.55 6.94
N LEU A 31 2.96 2.87 6.47
CA LEU A 31 2.32 4.18 6.63
C LEU A 31 1.47 4.30 7.91
N ALA A 32 1.14 3.19 8.58
CA ALA A 32 0.19 3.20 9.70
C ALA A 32 0.62 4.10 10.86
N ASP A 33 1.90 4.00 11.26
CA ASP A 33 2.50 4.83 12.30
C ASP A 33 2.40 6.33 11.98
N ARG A 34 2.56 6.70 10.70
CA ARG A 34 2.52 8.09 10.25
C ARG A 34 1.14 8.73 10.41
N PHE A 35 0.09 7.93 10.30
CA PHE A 35 -1.30 8.34 10.48
C PHE A 35 -1.83 8.06 11.90
N GLY A 36 -0.99 7.52 12.80
CA GLY A 36 -1.37 7.20 14.17
C GLY A 36 -2.34 6.02 14.27
N ILE A 37 -2.30 5.11 13.30
CA ILE A 37 -3.20 3.96 13.21
C ILE A 37 -2.54 2.77 13.89
N VAL A 38 -3.02 2.40 15.08
CA VAL A 38 -2.48 1.26 15.85
C VAL A 38 -3.08 -0.06 15.36
N ASN A 39 -4.38 -0.07 15.09
CA ASN A 39 -5.10 -1.22 14.54
C ASN A 39 -5.99 -0.72 13.41
N ALA A 40 -5.54 -0.89 12.17
CA ALA A 40 -6.30 -0.45 11.01
C ALA A 40 -7.62 -1.22 10.92
N ASN A 41 -8.73 -0.50 10.89
CA ASN A 41 -10.00 -1.10 10.48
C ASN A 41 -10.01 -1.33 8.96
N LYS A 42 -11.01 -2.04 8.45
CA LYS A 42 -11.10 -2.38 7.01
C LYS A 42 -11.11 -1.15 6.09
N GLU A 43 -11.68 -0.04 6.54
CA GLU A 43 -11.72 1.20 5.76
C GLU A 43 -10.36 1.88 5.72
N GLU A 44 -9.69 1.98 6.87
CA GLU A 44 -8.34 2.53 6.99
C GLU A 44 -7.33 1.71 6.19
N ASP A 45 -7.43 0.38 6.26
CA ASP A 45 -6.59 -0.54 5.49
C ASP A 45 -6.73 -0.28 3.98
N GLY A 46 -7.97 -0.15 3.48
CA GLY A 46 -8.22 0.20 2.08
C GLY A 46 -7.67 1.57 1.69
N LYS A 47 -7.73 2.56 2.60
CA LYS A 47 -7.17 3.90 2.36
C LYS A 47 -5.64 3.85 2.28
N LEU A 48 -5.00 3.15 3.21
CA LEU A 48 -3.54 2.98 3.23
C LEU A 48 -3.05 2.27 1.97
N ALA A 49 -3.73 1.22 1.53
CA ALA A 49 -3.39 0.49 0.31
C ALA A 49 -3.48 1.37 -0.95
N GLU A 50 -4.54 2.17 -1.09
CA GLU A 50 -4.69 3.09 -2.24
C GLU A 50 -3.65 4.21 -2.24
N ILE A 51 -3.34 4.78 -1.07
CA ILE A 51 -2.28 5.78 -0.92
C ILE A 51 -0.93 5.17 -1.30
N TRP A 52 -0.65 3.96 -0.82
CA TRP A 52 0.59 3.24 -1.11
C TRP A 52 0.75 2.98 -2.61
N ALA A 53 -0.28 2.44 -3.26
CA ALA A 53 -0.26 2.16 -4.70
C ALA A 53 -0.05 3.43 -5.52
N PHE A 54 -0.66 4.54 -5.11
CA PHE A 54 -0.45 5.83 -5.78
C PHE A 54 0.98 6.33 -5.60
N ALA A 55 1.50 6.32 -4.38
CA ALA A 55 2.86 6.77 -4.07
C ALA A 55 3.91 5.90 -4.76
N GLN A 56 3.71 4.58 -4.82
CA GLN A 56 4.58 3.66 -5.54
C GLN A 56 4.66 3.98 -7.04
N GLY A 57 3.55 4.40 -7.65
CA GLY A 57 3.53 4.83 -9.05
C GLY A 57 4.22 6.18 -9.32
N GLN A 58 4.49 6.98 -8.29
CA GLN A 58 5.17 8.28 -8.40
C GLN A 58 6.61 8.26 -7.87
N ALA A 59 6.93 7.32 -6.99
CA ALA A 59 8.24 7.17 -6.40
C ALA A 59 9.30 6.89 -7.47
N LYS A 60 10.51 7.41 -7.24
CA LYS A 60 11.67 7.19 -8.12
C LYS A 60 12.19 5.75 -8.08
N SER A 61 11.84 5.02 -7.03
CA SER A 61 12.29 3.65 -6.73
C SER A 61 11.18 2.90 -5.99
N GLU A 62 11.19 1.57 -6.08
CA GLU A 62 10.26 0.68 -5.37
C GLU A 62 10.65 0.46 -3.90
N ASN A 63 11.71 1.10 -3.41
CA ASN A 63 12.13 0.99 -2.03
C ASN A 63 11.10 1.63 -1.08
N ILE A 64 10.80 0.95 0.02
CA ILE A 64 9.85 1.42 1.06
C ILE A 64 10.16 2.86 1.52
N PRO A 65 11.40 3.26 1.85
CA PRO A 65 11.69 4.62 2.29
C PRO A 65 11.37 5.68 1.25
N ASP A 66 11.58 5.39 -0.04
CA ASP A 66 11.31 6.33 -1.13
C ASP A 66 9.80 6.52 -1.32
N ILE A 67 9.03 5.44 -1.22
CA ILE A 67 7.55 5.48 -1.27
C ILE A 67 7.00 6.25 -0.06
N VAL A 68 7.52 6.00 1.14
CA VAL A 68 7.13 6.74 2.35
C VAL A 68 7.48 8.21 2.23
N TRP A 69 8.65 8.54 1.68
CA TRP A 69 9.05 9.92 1.41
C TRP A 69 8.09 10.60 0.43
N GLU A 70 7.65 9.91 -0.61
CA GLU A 70 6.66 10.44 -1.56
C GLU A 70 5.34 10.77 -0.85
N VAL A 71 4.87 9.90 0.06
CA VAL A 71 3.70 10.21 0.90
C VAL A 71 3.92 11.45 1.76
N VAL A 72 5.10 11.61 2.36
CA VAL A 72 5.46 12.81 3.13
C VAL A 72 5.43 14.06 2.25
N HIS A 73 5.99 13.96 1.05
CA HIS A 73 6.03 15.06 0.09
C HIS A 73 4.61 15.47 -0.32
N LEU A 74 3.75 14.51 -0.65
CA LEU A 74 2.35 14.74 -1.01
C LEU A 74 1.57 15.43 0.13
N GLU A 75 1.78 15.01 1.38
CA GLU A 75 1.17 15.71 2.52
C GLU A 75 1.63 17.17 2.63
N GLY A 76 2.91 17.44 2.39
CA GLY A 76 3.45 18.80 2.37
C GLY A 76 2.84 19.67 1.26
N VAL A 77 2.65 19.10 0.06
CA VAL A 77 2.04 19.78 -1.08
C VAL A 77 0.55 20.05 -0.86
N LEU A 78 -0.19 19.09 -0.30
CA LEU A 78 -1.61 19.26 -0.01
C LEU A 78 -1.87 20.22 1.13
N GLY A 79 -0.92 20.38 2.05
CA GLY A 79 -1.06 21.22 3.24
C GLY A 79 -2.07 20.67 4.25
N SER A 80 -2.38 21.49 5.26
CA SER A 80 -3.17 21.07 6.41
C SER A 80 -4.60 20.64 6.05
N PRO A 81 -5.13 19.56 6.67
CA PRO A 81 -6.52 19.14 6.55
C PRO A 81 -7.53 20.24 6.87
N ARG A 82 -8.73 20.14 6.29
CA ARG A 82 -9.85 21.03 6.67
C ARG A 82 -10.37 20.64 8.06
N LEU A 83 -11.12 21.56 8.69
CA LEU A 83 -11.80 21.24 9.94
C LEU A 83 -12.74 20.04 9.75
N GLY A 84 -12.57 19.01 10.59
CA GLY A 84 -13.35 17.77 10.53
C GLY A 84 -12.84 16.71 9.53
N GLU A 85 -11.72 16.96 8.83
CA GLU A 85 -11.10 16.02 7.89
C GLU A 85 -9.82 15.43 8.50
N SER A 86 -9.62 14.12 8.39
CA SER A 86 -8.36 13.49 8.82
C SER A 86 -7.27 13.64 7.74
N ARG A 87 -6.00 13.57 8.15
CA ARG A 87 -4.85 13.56 7.21
C ARG A 87 -4.95 12.40 6.21
N LEU A 88 -5.33 11.22 6.71
CA LEU A 88 -5.53 10.02 5.90
C LEU A 88 -6.60 10.25 4.84
N ASP A 89 -7.76 10.78 5.23
CA ASP A 89 -8.89 11.00 4.32
C ASP A 89 -8.56 12.00 3.22
N ARG A 90 -7.85 13.08 3.57
CA ARG A 90 -7.44 14.10 2.60
C ARG A 90 -6.51 13.51 1.54
N LEU A 91 -5.49 12.79 1.99
CA LEU A 91 -4.51 12.18 1.10
C LEU A 91 -5.18 11.11 0.21
N TYR A 92 -6.00 10.25 0.82
CA TYR A 92 -6.80 9.26 0.10
C TYR A 92 -7.68 9.88 -0.98
N ARG A 93 -8.41 10.96 -0.64
CA ARG A 93 -9.26 11.68 -1.58
C ARG A 93 -8.46 12.24 -2.74
N TYR A 94 -7.29 12.81 -2.47
CA TYR A 94 -6.40 13.32 -3.51
C TYR A 94 -5.93 12.21 -4.46
N CYS A 95 -5.39 11.11 -3.92
CA CYS A 95 -4.94 9.97 -4.72
C CYS A 95 -6.05 9.41 -5.61
N LYS A 96 -7.26 9.28 -5.06
CA LYS A 96 -8.44 8.81 -5.80
C LYS A 96 -8.83 9.74 -6.94
N LEU A 97 -8.87 11.06 -6.69
CA LEU A 97 -9.18 12.05 -7.72
C LEU A 97 -8.14 12.06 -8.84
N LYS A 98 -6.85 11.96 -8.50
CA LYS A 98 -5.77 11.92 -9.50
C LYS A 98 -5.82 10.67 -10.37
N ARG A 99 -6.15 9.52 -9.79
CA ARG A 99 -6.35 8.27 -10.53
C ARG A 99 -7.54 8.38 -11.49
N GLN A 100 -8.66 8.96 -11.03
CA GLN A 100 -9.83 9.21 -11.88
C GLN A 100 -9.51 10.19 -13.02
N GLU A 101 -8.78 11.27 -12.74
CA GLU A 101 -8.34 12.23 -13.74
C GLU A 101 -7.49 11.55 -14.83
N SER A 102 -6.54 10.70 -14.43
CA SER A 102 -5.70 9.95 -15.37
C SER A 102 -6.51 8.99 -16.23
N ALA A 103 -7.48 8.26 -15.64
CA ALA A 103 -8.36 7.37 -16.38
C ALA A 103 -9.16 8.13 -17.46
N ILE A 104 -9.77 9.25 -17.09
CA ILE A 104 -10.54 10.10 -18.01
C ILE A 104 -9.64 10.65 -19.13
N GLN A 105 -8.43 11.10 -18.81
CA GLN A 105 -7.48 11.60 -19.82
C GLN A 105 -7.06 10.50 -20.80
N ASN A 106 -6.88 9.26 -20.33
CA ASN A 106 -6.53 8.13 -21.18
C ASN A 106 -7.69 7.75 -22.11
N GLU A 107 -8.94 7.76 -21.61
CA GLU A 107 -10.13 7.56 -22.44
C GLU A 107 -10.26 8.63 -23.53
N LEU A 108 -10.09 9.91 -23.17
CA LEU A 108 -10.13 11.02 -24.14
C LEU A 108 -9.07 10.91 -25.23
N LYS A 109 -7.83 10.54 -24.86
CA LYS A 109 -6.75 10.28 -25.82
C LYS A 109 -7.04 9.07 -26.70
N GLY A 110 -7.63 8.02 -26.15
CA GLY A 110 -8.07 6.84 -26.88
C GLY A 110 -9.14 7.16 -27.92
N VAL A 111 -10.11 8.03 -27.59
CA VAL A 111 -11.15 8.48 -28.52
C VAL A 111 -10.59 9.40 -29.62
N ALA A 112 -9.66 10.31 -29.28
CA ALA A 112 -9.01 11.19 -30.24
C ALA A 112 -8.10 10.44 -31.24
N GLY A 113 -7.49 9.32 -30.82
CA GLY A 113 -6.66 8.47 -31.68
C GLY A 113 -7.42 7.64 -32.72
N VAL A 114 -8.74 7.47 -32.57
CA VAL A 114 -9.57 6.62 -33.45
C VAL A 114 -10.09 7.38 -34.69
N GLN A 115 -10.04 8.72 -34.70
CA GLN A 115 -10.59 9.51 -35.82
C GLN A 115 -9.68 9.66 -37.05
N ILE A 116 -8.43 9.20 -37.02
CA ILE A 116 -7.51 9.28 -38.17
C ILE A 116 -7.49 7.96 -38.96
N ASN A 117 -8.66 7.36 -39.22
CA ASN A 117 -8.78 6.27 -40.21
C ASN A 117 -10.18 6.23 -40.86
N GLY A 118 -10.96 7.30 -40.73
CA GLY A 118 -12.21 7.49 -41.47
C GLY A 118 -11.94 8.05 -42.86
N ARG A 119 -11.58 7.19 -43.81
CA ARG A 119 -11.58 7.49 -45.24
C ARG A 119 -12.91 8.17 -45.63
N VAL A 120 -12.87 9.46 -45.94
CA VAL A 120 -13.86 10.08 -46.82
C VAL A 120 -13.67 9.46 -48.20
N ARG A 121 -14.61 8.60 -48.61
CA ARG A 121 -14.77 8.27 -50.04
C ARG A 121 -15.62 9.37 -50.65
N LEU A 122 -15.10 9.86 -51.79
CA LEU A 122 -15.60 10.90 -52.69
C LEU A 122 -17.12 11.04 -52.75
#